data_AF-A0AA39QK74-F1
#
_entry.id   AF-A0AA39QK74-F1
#
_cell.length_a   1.000
_cell.length_b   1.000
_cell.length_c   1.000
_cell.angle_alpha   90.00
_cell.angle_beta   90.00
_cell.angle_gamma   90.00
#
_symmetry.space_group_name_H-M   'P 1'
#
loop_
_entity.id
_entity.type
_entity.pdbx_description
1 polymer ?
#
loop_
_entity_poly.entity_id
_entity_poly.type
_entity_poly.pdbx_seq_one_letter_code
_entity_poly.pdbx_strand_id
1 'polypeptide(L)'
;METDGAILDVDIEEPGALLHEEREDSDSEDSGDDGSRDNQAENWQKLSWQHKQPPTEAQALQAAKDLNALLNPPRKKGHGYKGHGLDEWTRDHYKEIVSALHFYTSEKSPYKGKWGPAGDVAALAHRGKNSNKERDAKQVRRQAKAWVISWKLPANPYGKWTCSVLEKHEGFAEAVNMHLQGVGKYVQAHDIITYLNKEEVKAEYGLAGTVSPATSKRWMKTLGYRW
;
A
#
# COMPACT_ATOMS: atom_id res chain seq x y z
N MET A 1 54.84 -50.77 22.32
CA MET A 1 54.39 -52.07 21.79
C MET A 1 53.21 -51.75 20.94
N GLU A 2 53.38 -52.02 19.64
CA GLU A 2 52.49 -51.61 18.57
C GLU A 2 51.07 -52.16 18.77
N THR A 3 50.07 -51.37 18.38
CA THR A 3 48.80 -51.91 17.89
C THR A 3 48.48 -51.23 16.57
N ASP A 4 48.64 -52.06 15.54
CA ASP A 4 48.42 -51.83 14.13
C ASP A 4 47.01 -51.31 13.80
N GLY A 5 46.97 -50.53 12.72
CA GLY A 5 45.76 -50.15 12.03
C GLY A 5 45.16 -51.33 11.25
N ALA A 6 43.83 -51.36 11.24
CA ALA A 6 43.03 -52.09 10.27
C ALA A 6 41.98 -51.11 9.72
N ILE A 7 42.25 -50.58 8.53
CA ILE A 7 41.28 -49.87 7.69
C ILE A 7 40.54 -50.97 6.93
N LEU A 8 39.23 -51.08 7.17
CA LEU A 8 38.34 -51.94 6.41
C LEU A 8 37.74 -51.12 5.28
N ASP A 9 38.09 -51.53 4.06
CA ASP A 9 37.43 -51.15 2.81
C ASP A 9 35.95 -51.57 2.87
N VAL A 10 35.05 -50.60 2.71
CA VAL A 10 33.62 -50.83 2.51
C VAL A 10 33.31 -50.44 1.08
N ASP A 11 33.17 -51.46 0.24
CA ASP A 11 32.62 -51.37 -1.11
C ASP A 11 31.18 -50.83 -1.03
N ILE A 12 30.99 -49.60 -1.51
CA ILE A 12 29.66 -49.02 -1.75
C ILE A 12 29.25 -49.41 -3.17
N GLU A 13 28.47 -50.48 -3.26
CA GLU A 13 27.74 -50.83 -4.48
C GLU A 13 26.71 -49.74 -4.80
N GLU A 14 26.80 -49.16 -6.01
CA GLU A 14 25.73 -48.33 -6.60
C GLU A 14 24.66 -49.23 -7.23
N PRO A 15 23.39 -49.13 -6.80
CA PRO A 15 22.28 -49.64 -7.58
C PRO A 15 21.62 -48.51 -8.39
N GLY A 16 21.72 -48.65 -9.71
CA GLY A 16 20.52 -48.89 -10.52
C GLY A 16 19.62 -47.70 -10.79
N ALA A 17 19.77 -47.17 -12.01
CA ALA A 17 18.80 -46.37 -12.71
C ALA A 17 17.36 -46.90 -12.58
N LEU A 18 16.43 -46.03 -12.17
CA LEU A 18 15.01 -46.23 -12.40
C LEU A 18 14.41 -44.98 -13.04
N LEU A 19 13.88 -45.26 -14.23
CA LEU A 19 13.05 -44.47 -15.11
C LEU A 19 11.98 -43.71 -14.32
N HIS A 20 11.96 -42.38 -14.46
CA HIS A 20 10.78 -41.61 -14.11
C HIS A 20 10.03 -41.23 -15.39
N GLU A 21 8.85 -41.82 -15.45
CA GLU A 21 7.84 -41.75 -16.50
C GLU A 21 7.47 -40.31 -16.87
N GLU A 22 7.27 -40.14 -18.17
CA GLU A 22 6.53 -39.06 -18.78
C GLU A 22 5.13 -38.98 -18.15
N ARG A 23 4.80 -37.83 -17.59
CA ARG A 23 3.40 -37.40 -17.40
C ARG A 23 3.22 -36.06 -18.09
N GLU A 24 2.73 -36.14 -19.32
CA GLU A 24 1.88 -35.12 -19.90
C GLU A 24 0.53 -35.14 -19.17
N ASP A 25 0.08 -33.98 -18.70
CA ASP A 25 -1.32 -33.54 -18.57
C ASP A 25 -1.26 -32.12 -17.95
N SER A 26 -1.51 -31.08 -18.74
CA SER A 26 -2.85 -30.48 -18.89
C SER A 26 -3.33 -29.84 -17.58
N ASP A 27 -3.19 -28.52 -17.44
CA ASP A 27 -4.36 -27.65 -17.64
C ASP A 27 -3.98 -26.17 -17.56
N SER A 28 -4.58 -25.43 -18.47
CA SER A 28 -4.55 -23.98 -18.59
C SER A 28 -5.22 -23.29 -17.41
N GLU A 29 -4.53 -22.37 -16.74
CA GLU A 29 -5.21 -21.27 -16.05
C GLU A 29 -4.46 -19.95 -16.24
N ASP A 30 -5.10 -19.14 -17.08
CA ASP A 30 -5.40 -17.74 -16.84
C ASP A 30 -4.21 -16.78 -16.71
N SER A 31 -3.97 -16.14 -17.86
CA SER A 31 -3.31 -14.86 -18.02
C SER A 31 -3.71 -13.87 -16.94
N GLY A 32 -2.93 -13.83 -15.86
CA GLY A 32 -2.86 -12.70 -14.96
C GLY A 32 -2.42 -11.48 -15.75
N ASP A 33 -3.40 -10.73 -16.23
CA ASP A 33 -3.34 -9.32 -16.59
C ASP A 33 -2.70 -8.57 -15.42
N ASP A 34 -1.36 -8.50 -15.42
CA ASP A 34 -0.55 -7.61 -14.60
C ASP A 34 -0.88 -6.19 -15.05
N GLY A 35 -1.98 -5.70 -14.49
CA GLY A 35 -2.51 -4.37 -14.70
C GLY A 35 -1.43 -3.32 -14.49
N SER A 36 -0.79 -2.95 -15.58
CA SER A 36 -0.37 -1.61 -15.95
C SER A 36 0.12 -0.77 -14.77
N ARG A 37 1.25 -1.17 -14.18
CA ARG A 37 1.89 -0.42 -13.10
C ARG A 37 2.64 0.84 -13.53
N ASP A 38 2.77 1.13 -14.83
CA ASP A 38 3.78 2.11 -15.28
C ASP A 38 3.34 3.18 -16.29
N ASN A 39 2.03 3.39 -16.53
CA ASN A 39 1.62 4.39 -17.55
C ASN A 39 1.66 5.88 -17.12
N GLN A 40 2.24 6.21 -15.96
CA GLN A 40 2.63 7.60 -15.63
C GLN A 40 4.14 7.83 -15.58
N ALA A 41 4.96 6.79 -15.74
CA ALA A 41 6.42 6.88 -15.73
C ALA A 41 7.01 7.28 -17.10
N GLU A 42 6.33 6.98 -18.20
CA GLU A 42 6.93 6.99 -19.53
C GLU A 42 7.17 8.37 -20.17
N ASN A 43 6.61 9.45 -19.64
CA ASN A 43 6.82 10.77 -20.25
C ASN A 43 7.97 11.60 -19.64
N TRP A 44 8.67 11.09 -18.60
CA TRP A 44 9.69 11.88 -17.89
C TRP A 44 11.10 11.75 -18.49
N GLN A 45 11.38 10.69 -19.24
CA GLN A 45 12.66 10.50 -19.93
C GLN A 45 12.82 11.44 -21.14
N LYS A 46 11.72 11.99 -21.67
CA LYS A 46 11.69 12.96 -22.79
C LYS A 46 11.65 14.43 -22.37
N LEU A 47 11.74 14.73 -21.08
CA LEU A 47 11.68 16.11 -20.62
C LEU A 47 12.99 16.85 -20.90
N SER A 48 12.87 18.07 -21.45
CA SER A 48 14.01 18.93 -21.79
C SER A 48 14.93 19.15 -20.58
N TRP A 49 16.21 19.46 -20.79
CA TRP A 49 17.18 19.69 -19.70
C TRP A 49 16.71 20.72 -18.64
N GLN A 50 15.87 21.67 -19.03
CA GLN A 50 15.18 22.63 -18.14
C GLN A 50 14.30 21.93 -17.09
N HIS A 51 13.70 20.79 -17.43
CA HIS A 51 12.96 19.94 -16.51
C HIS A 51 13.84 19.05 -15.64
N LYS A 52 15.18 19.17 -15.70
CA LYS A 52 16.09 18.56 -14.72
C LYS A 52 16.56 19.57 -13.65
N GLN A 53 16.45 20.87 -13.91
CA GLN A 53 16.84 21.90 -12.93
C GLN A 53 15.89 21.96 -11.73
N PRO A 54 16.38 22.22 -10.51
CA PRO A 54 15.48 22.41 -9.37
C PRO A 54 14.56 23.61 -9.58
N PRO A 55 13.36 23.62 -8.99
CA PRO A 55 12.49 24.79 -9.04
C PRO A 55 13.15 25.99 -8.34
N THR A 56 12.79 27.20 -8.76
CA THR A 56 13.28 28.42 -8.12
C THR A 56 12.81 28.47 -6.66
N GLU A 57 13.61 29.02 -5.76
CA GLU A 57 13.26 29.12 -4.32
C GLU A 57 11.90 29.82 -4.10
N ALA A 58 11.61 30.89 -4.85
CA ALA A 58 10.33 31.59 -4.80
C ALA A 58 9.14 30.69 -5.18
N GLN A 59 9.29 29.86 -6.22
CA GLN A 59 8.27 28.91 -6.65
C GLN A 59 8.06 27.81 -5.62
N ALA A 60 9.16 27.27 -5.07
CA ALA A 60 9.12 26.25 -4.03
C ALA A 60 8.43 26.78 -2.75
N LEU A 61 8.68 28.03 -2.38
CA LEU A 61 8.06 28.66 -1.21
C LEU A 61 6.55 28.84 -1.41
N GLN A 62 6.13 29.31 -2.58
CA GLN A 62 4.71 29.45 -2.91
C GLN A 62 4.02 28.09 -2.90
N ALA A 63 4.61 27.09 -3.56
CA ALA A 63 4.11 25.73 -3.58
C ALA A 63 3.95 25.11 -2.18
N ALA A 64 4.89 25.38 -1.27
CA ALA A 64 4.81 24.92 0.12
C ALA A 64 3.65 25.58 0.89
N LYS A 65 3.38 26.87 0.64
CA LYS A 65 2.22 27.58 1.21
C LYS A 65 0.92 26.99 0.69
N ASP A 66 0.82 26.75 -0.60
CA ASP A 66 -0.37 26.21 -1.25
C ASP A 66 -0.70 24.81 -0.71
N LEU A 67 0.28 23.91 -0.61
CA LEU A 67 0.10 22.58 -0.03
C LEU A 67 -0.27 22.62 1.45
N ASN A 68 0.32 23.55 2.21
CA ASN A 68 -0.05 23.72 3.62
C ASN A 68 -1.50 24.20 3.78
N ALA A 69 -1.99 25.06 2.87
CA ALA A 69 -3.39 25.47 2.88
C ALA A 69 -4.35 24.29 2.55
N LEU A 70 -3.93 23.34 1.71
CA LEU A 70 -4.67 22.12 1.42
C LEU A 70 -4.66 21.12 2.59
N LEU A 71 -3.50 20.96 3.24
CA LEU A 71 -3.35 20.07 4.40
C LEU A 71 -4.07 20.60 5.64
N ASN A 72 -4.03 21.92 5.84
CA ASN A 72 -4.52 22.58 7.04
C ASN A 72 -5.49 23.73 6.67
N PRO A 73 -6.66 23.42 6.09
CA PRO A 73 -7.61 24.43 5.68
C PRO A 73 -8.13 25.19 6.91
N PRO A 74 -8.09 26.54 6.92
CA PRO A 74 -8.53 27.32 8.06
C PRO A 74 -10.04 27.16 8.28
N ARG A 75 -10.46 27.16 9.56
CA ARG A 75 -11.89 27.20 9.91
C ARG A 75 -12.46 28.59 9.63
N LYS A 76 -13.75 28.66 9.27
CA LYS A 76 -14.47 29.94 9.07
C LYS A 76 -14.58 30.76 10.37
N LYS A 77 -14.66 30.10 11.53
CA LYS A 77 -14.72 30.70 12.87
C LYS A 77 -14.00 29.79 13.87
N GLY A 78 -13.35 30.39 14.87
CA GLY A 78 -12.67 29.70 15.97
C GLY A 78 -11.23 29.26 15.66
N HIS A 79 -10.58 28.66 16.67
CA HIS A 79 -9.22 28.12 16.54
C HIS A 79 -9.21 26.73 15.89
N GLY A 80 -8.09 26.40 15.22
CA GLY A 80 -7.83 25.08 14.62
C GLY A 80 -8.17 24.98 13.14
N TYR A 81 -7.92 23.79 12.59
CA TYR A 81 -8.11 23.48 11.17
C TYR A 81 -9.39 22.69 10.90
N LYS A 82 -9.94 22.81 9.69
CA LYS A 82 -11.04 21.96 9.20
C LYS A 82 -10.46 20.60 8.78
N GLY A 83 -11.27 19.54 8.87
CA GLY A 83 -10.92 18.27 8.25
C GLY A 83 -10.69 18.45 6.74
N HIS A 84 -9.54 17.99 6.25
CA HIS A 84 -9.10 18.17 4.86
C HIS A 84 -9.77 17.21 3.86
N GLY A 85 -10.44 16.15 4.32
CA GLY A 85 -11.11 15.17 3.45
C GLY A 85 -10.17 14.30 2.59
N LEU A 86 -8.86 14.59 2.59
CA LEU A 86 -7.84 13.75 1.98
C LEU A 86 -7.73 12.39 2.68
N ASP A 87 -7.52 11.34 1.90
CA ASP A 87 -7.15 10.03 2.43
C ASP A 87 -5.75 10.06 3.07
N GLU A 88 -5.49 9.10 3.95
CA GLU A 88 -4.25 9.03 4.73
C GLU A 88 -2.99 8.99 3.85
N TRP A 89 -3.03 8.19 2.78
CA TRP A 89 -1.89 8.05 1.87
C TRP A 89 -1.57 9.38 1.17
N THR A 90 -2.59 10.07 0.66
CA THR A 90 -2.45 11.37 -0.01
C THR A 90 -1.94 12.43 0.96
N ARG A 91 -2.52 12.46 2.17
CA ARG A 91 -2.12 13.39 3.24
C ARG A 91 -0.63 13.23 3.57
N ASP A 92 -0.16 12.00 3.73
CA ASP A 92 1.21 11.74 4.15
C ASP A 92 2.20 12.06 3.02
N HIS A 93 1.85 11.80 1.76
CA HIS A 93 2.63 12.26 0.61
C HIS A 93 2.71 13.78 0.52
N TYR A 94 1.63 14.50 0.85
CA TYR A 94 1.65 15.97 0.81
C TYR A 94 2.57 16.52 1.89
N LYS A 95 2.54 15.95 3.10
CA LYS A 95 3.46 16.32 4.18
C LYS A 95 4.91 16.08 3.77
N GLU A 96 5.18 14.98 3.07
CA GLU A 96 6.51 14.65 2.56
C GLU A 96 7.01 15.69 1.55
N ILE A 97 6.17 16.05 0.57
CA ILE A 97 6.46 17.10 -0.42
C ILE A 97 6.70 18.45 0.26
N VAL A 98 5.80 18.84 1.17
CA VAL A 98 5.90 20.09 1.95
C VAL A 98 7.21 20.13 2.72
N SER A 99 7.60 19.03 3.36
CA SER A 99 8.85 18.95 4.12
C SER A 99 10.07 19.15 3.21
N ALA A 100 10.08 18.52 2.02
CA ALA A 100 11.15 18.71 1.04
C ALA A 100 11.27 20.17 0.58
N LEU A 101 10.14 20.82 0.31
CA LEU A 101 10.10 22.24 -0.07
C LEU A 101 10.57 23.14 1.07
N HIS A 102 10.20 22.85 2.33
CA HIS A 102 10.69 23.60 3.50
C HIS A 102 12.18 23.43 3.72
N PHE A 103 12.72 22.21 3.61
CA PHE A 103 14.16 22.00 3.74
C PHE A 103 14.96 22.73 2.65
N TYR A 104 14.38 22.89 1.46
CA TYR A 104 14.98 23.61 0.34
C TYR A 104 14.91 25.13 0.48
N THR A 105 13.85 25.68 1.07
CA THR A 105 13.58 27.14 1.11
C THR A 105 13.89 27.80 2.44
N SER A 106 13.84 27.07 3.54
CA SER A 106 14.03 27.62 4.89
C SER A 106 15.45 28.13 5.10
N GLU A 107 15.58 29.37 5.58
CA GLU A 107 16.88 29.98 5.89
C GLU A 107 17.63 29.28 7.01
N LYS A 108 16.90 28.63 7.92
CA LYS A 108 17.46 27.88 9.05
C LYS A 108 17.88 26.46 8.66
N SER A 109 17.52 26.01 7.46
CA SER A 109 17.85 24.67 7.00
C SER A 109 19.29 24.65 6.47
N PRO A 110 20.13 23.67 6.87
CA PRO A 110 21.46 23.49 6.28
C PRO A 110 21.40 23.04 4.80
N TYR A 111 20.20 22.73 4.31
CA TYR A 111 19.91 22.28 2.95
C TYR A 111 19.26 23.37 2.08
N LYS A 112 19.27 24.64 2.51
CA LYS A 112 18.80 25.77 1.70
C LYS A 112 19.47 25.77 0.33
N GLY A 113 18.68 25.85 -0.74
CA GLY A 113 19.16 25.83 -2.13
C GLY A 113 19.71 24.47 -2.60
N LYS A 114 19.74 23.44 -1.74
CA LYS A 114 20.28 22.11 -2.05
C LYS A 114 19.14 21.11 -2.29
N TRP A 115 18.60 21.10 -3.51
CA TRP A 115 17.44 20.28 -3.88
C TRP A 115 17.60 18.79 -3.62
N GLY A 116 18.78 18.22 -3.93
CA GLY A 116 19.10 16.81 -3.67
C GLY A 116 18.97 16.46 -2.18
N PRO A 117 19.85 17.02 -1.34
CA PRO A 117 19.83 16.79 0.11
C PRO A 117 18.48 17.10 0.79
N ALA A 118 17.78 18.16 0.37
CA ALA A 118 16.46 18.49 0.92
C ALA A 118 15.44 17.37 0.70
N GLY A 119 15.45 16.73 -0.49
CA GLY A 119 14.62 15.57 -0.79
C GLY A 119 15.03 14.32 0.00
N ASP A 120 16.32 14.11 0.23
CA ASP A 120 16.83 12.95 0.98
C ASP A 120 16.39 13.01 2.46
N VAL A 121 16.48 14.19 3.07
CA VAL A 121 16.07 14.41 4.47
C VAL A 121 14.56 14.33 4.64
N ALA A 122 13.80 14.84 3.67
CA ALA A 122 12.34 14.71 3.69
C ALA A 122 11.89 13.24 3.60
N ALA A 123 12.46 12.47 2.66
CA ALA A 123 12.14 11.04 2.55
C ALA A 123 12.48 10.27 3.83
N LEU A 124 13.65 10.56 4.43
CA LEU A 124 14.06 9.94 5.68
C LEU A 124 13.11 10.26 6.85
N ALA A 125 12.61 11.50 6.93
CA ALA A 125 11.72 11.95 7.98
C ALA A 125 10.35 11.26 7.95
N HIS A 126 9.83 10.93 6.76
CA HIS A 126 8.48 10.38 6.61
C HIS A 126 8.44 8.85 6.42
N ARG A 127 9.43 8.26 5.72
CA ARG A 127 9.42 6.82 5.40
C ARG A 127 10.30 5.97 6.31
N GLY A 128 11.13 6.59 7.14
CA GLY A 128 11.97 5.92 8.12
C GLY A 128 13.17 5.17 7.52
N LYS A 129 13.88 4.41 8.37
CA LYS A 129 15.18 3.80 8.04
C LYS A 129 15.10 2.59 7.10
N ASN A 130 13.95 1.91 7.04
CA ASN A 130 13.75 0.68 6.28
C ASN A 130 13.39 0.93 4.81
N SER A 131 13.29 2.19 4.42
CA SER A 131 12.87 2.60 3.09
C SER A 131 14.07 2.63 2.13
N ASN A 132 13.82 2.48 0.82
CA ASN A 132 14.87 2.65 -0.18
C ASN A 132 15.13 4.14 -0.34
N LYS A 133 16.08 4.66 0.46
CA LYS A 133 16.38 6.09 0.60
C LYS A 133 16.53 6.81 -0.74
N GLU A 134 17.26 6.21 -1.68
CA GLU A 134 17.51 6.83 -2.98
C GLU A 134 16.24 6.87 -3.85
N ARG A 135 15.53 5.74 -3.95
CA ARG A 135 14.27 5.65 -4.71
C ARG A 135 13.24 6.62 -4.14
N ASP A 136 13.10 6.63 -2.83
CA ASP A 136 12.11 7.45 -2.14
C ASP A 136 12.44 8.94 -2.25
N ALA A 137 13.70 9.34 -2.05
CA ALA A 137 14.10 10.73 -2.25
C ALA A 137 13.93 11.20 -3.72
N LYS A 138 14.22 10.31 -4.69
CA LYS A 138 13.90 10.58 -6.11
C LYS A 138 12.39 10.78 -6.31
N GLN A 139 11.56 9.95 -5.67
CA GLN A 139 10.11 10.06 -5.74
C GLN A 139 9.61 11.39 -5.17
N VAL A 140 10.08 11.79 -4.00
CA VAL A 140 9.72 13.06 -3.34
C VAL A 140 10.09 14.24 -4.21
N ARG A 141 11.33 14.28 -4.72
CA ARG A 141 11.78 15.35 -5.63
C ARG A 141 10.96 15.38 -6.90
N ARG A 142 10.60 14.22 -7.47
CA ARG A 142 9.74 14.12 -8.65
C ARG A 142 8.36 14.71 -8.38
N GLN A 143 7.72 14.31 -7.29
CA GLN A 143 6.38 14.78 -6.92
C GLN A 143 6.38 16.28 -6.57
N ALA A 144 7.36 16.75 -5.80
CA ALA A 144 7.50 18.16 -5.45
C ALA A 144 7.66 19.03 -6.70
N LYS A 145 8.44 18.56 -7.68
CA LYS A 145 8.60 19.26 -8.95
C LYS A 145 7.33 19.22 -9.82
N ALA A 146 6.67 18.07 -9.89
CA ALA A 146 5.41 17.93 -10.62
C ALA A 146 4.34 18.90 -10.06
N TRP A 147 4.29 19.05 -8.74
CA TRP A 147 3.42 20.03 -8.09
C TRP A 147 3.76 21.47 -8.48
N VAL A 148 5.03 21.87 -8.38
CA VAL A 148 5.46 23.24 -8.73
C VAL A 148 5.15 23.60 -10.18
N ILE A 149 5.34 22.66 -11.13
CA ILE A 149 5.17 22.93 -12.56
C ILE A 149 3.71 22.83 -13.00
N SER A 150 3.04 21.75 -12.59
CA SER A 150 1.77 21.34 -13.20
C SER A 150 0.60 21.31 -12.23
N TRP A 151 0.84 21.57 -10.94
CA TRP A 151 -0.16 21.45 -9.88
C TRP A 151 -0.84 20.07 -9.85
N LYS A 152 -0.18 19.05 -10.40
CA LYS A 152 -0.64 17.65 -10.40
C LYS A 152 -0.12 16.93 -9.17
N LEU A 153 -1.02 16.25 -8.49
CA LEU A 153 -0.77 15.53 -7.25
C LEU A 153 -0.66 14.04 -7.52
N PRO A 154 0.11 13.30 -6.71
CA PRO A 154 0.04 11.86 -6.73
C PRO A 154 -1.37 11.42 -6.32
N ALA A 155 -2.12 10.83 -7.25
CA ALA A 155 -3.34 10.12 -6.92
C ALA A 155 -2.97 8.85 -6.15
N ASN A 156 -3.74 8.52 -5.11
CA ASN A 156 -3.54 7.28 -4.37
C ASN A 156 -3.66 6.08 -5.34
N PRO A 157 -2.56 5.33 -5.58
CA PRO A 157 -2.56 4.22 -6.53
C PRO A 157 -3.31 3.01 -5.98
N TYR A 158 -3.57 2.96 -4.67
CA TYR A 158 -4.32 1.91 -4.01
C TYR A 158 -5.84 2.15 -4.07
N GLY A 159 -6.27 3.19 -4.78
CA GLY A 159 -7.67 3.56 -4.92
C GLY A 159 -8.29 4.07 -3.63
N LYS A 160 -9.62 4.21 -3.63
CA LYS A 160 -10.38 4.48 -2.42
C LYS A 160 -10.41 3.18 -1.63
N TRP A 161 -9.74 3.13 -0.48
CA TRP A 161 -9.83 1.99 0.44
C TRP A 161 -11.30 1.59 0.57
N THR A 162 -11.63 0.39 0.13
CA THR A 162 -12.98 -0.15 0.28
C THR A 162 -13.16 -0.44 1.75
N CYS A 163 -13.78 0.50 2.48
CA CYS A 163 -14.34 0.19 3.80
C CYS A 163 -15.16 -1.09 3.64
N SER A 164 -14.94 -2.04 4.56
CA SER A 164 -15.64 -3.32 4.49
C SER A 164 -17.15 -3.06 4.51
N VAL A 165 -17.94 -3.93 3.88
CA VAL A 165 -19.43 -3.85 3.94
C VAL A 165 -19.89 -3.72 5.40
N LEU A 166 -19.17 -4.40 6.28
CA LEU A 166 -19.36 -4.41 7.73
C LEU A 166 -19.24 -3.03 8.40
N GLU A 167 -18.44 -2.12 7.84
CA GLU A 167 -18.31 -0.74 8.31
C GLU A 167 -19.21 0.23 7.56
N LYS A 168 -19.64 -0.11 6.34
CA LYS A 168 -20.45 0.75 5.48
C LYS A 168 -21.93 0.76 5.85
N HIS A 169 -22.47 -0.39 6.23
CA HIS A 169 -23.90 -0.55 6.53
C HIS A 169 -24.11 -0.62 8.05
N GLU A 170 -24.82 0.37 8.57
CA GLU A 170 -25.27 0.38 9.96
C GLU A 170 -26.16 -0.85 10.21
N GLY A 171 -25.90 -1.59 11.30
CA GLY A 171 -26.64 -2.81 11.65
C GLY A 171 -26.18 -4.09 10.95
N PHE A 172 -25.38 -4.04 9.88
CA PHE A 172 -24.92 -5.26 9.20
C PHE A 172 -24.04 -6.15 10.09
N ALA A 173 -23.11 -5.53 10.82
CA ALA A 173 -22.28 -6.25 11.79
C ALA A 173 -23.12 -6.95 12.87
N GLU A 174 -24.21 -6.31 13.29
CA GLU A 174 -25.11 -6.83 14.32
C GLU A 174 -25.99 -7.96 13.79
N ALA A 175 -26.49 -7.84 12.56
CA ALA A 175 -27.23 -8.91 11.88
C ALA A 175 -26.35 -10.16 11.66
N VAL A 176 -25.10 -9.98 11.23
CA VAL A 176 -24.12 -11.07 11.11
C VAL A 176 -23.85 -11.69 12.49
N ASN A 177 -23.61 -10.89 13.53
CA ASN A 177 -23.42 -11.40 14.89
C ASN A 177 -24.62 -12.20 15.39
N MET A 178 -25.84 -11.70 15.18
CA MET A 178 -27.08 -12.38 15.58
C MET A 178 -27.20 -13.74 14.86
N HIS A 179 -26.86 -13.81 13.57
CA HIS A 179 -26.83 -15.08 12.86
C HIS A 179 -25.80 -16.06 13.46
N LEU A 180 -24.57 -15.60 13.70
CA LEU A 180 -23.50 -16.45 14.26
C LEU A 180 -23.83 -16.92 15.68
N GLN A 181 -24.49 -16.10 16.49
CA GLN A 181 -24.99 -16.51 17.81
C GLN A 181 -26.05 -17.62 17.70
N GLY A 182 -26.89 -17.59 16.66
CA GLY A 182 -27.89 -18.63 16.39
C GLY A 182 -27.30 -19.97 15.93
N VAL A 183 -26.13 -19.96 15.28
CA VAL A 183 -25.42 -21.19 14.87
C VAL A 183 -24.84 -21.94 16.08
N GLY A 184 -24.37 -21.21 17.10
CA GLY A 184 -23.94 -21.77 18.37
C GLY A 184 -22.42 -21.90 18.52
N LYS A 185 -21.94 -22.97 19.17
CA LYS A 185 -20.53 -23.09 19.63
C LYS A 185 -19.50 -23.23 18.50
N TYR A 186 -19.88 -23.83 17.37
CA TYR A 186 -18.97 -24.21 16.30
C TYR A 186 -19.13 -23.33 15.06
N VAL A 187 -19.04 -22.01 15.27
CA VAL A 187 -19.16 -21.03 14.19
C VAL A 187 -17.97 -21.12 13.25
N GLN A 188 -18.24 -21.12 11.95
CA GLN A 188 -17.26 -21.14 10.88
C GLN A 188 -17.44 -19.96 9.92
N ALA A 189 -16.38 -19.65 9.15
CA ALA A 189 -16.45 -18.61 8.13
C ALA A 189 -17.48 -18.90 7.02
N HIS A 190 -17.81 -20.19 6.83
CA HIS A 190 -18.83 -20.61 5.88
C HIS A 190 -20.25 -20.22 6.32
N ASP A 191 -20.51 -20.10 7.61
CA ASP A 191 -21.84 -19.69 8.11
C ASP A 191 -22.18 -18.26 7.68
N ILE A 192 -21.18 -17.37 7.69
CA ILE A 192 -21.32 -16.01 7.14
C ILE A 192 -21.66 -16.08 5.65
N ILE A 193 -21.00 -16.94 4.88
CA ILE A 193 -21.27 -17.10 3.44
C ILE A 193 -22.69 -17.59 3.21
N THR A 194 -23.12 -18.61 3.95
CA THR A 194 -24.47 -19.19 3.87
C THR A 194 -25.55 -18.16 4.22
N TYR A 195 -25.34 -17.37 5.27
CA TYR A 195 -26.24 -16.29 5.66
C TYR A 195 -26.39 -15.24 4.56
N LEU A 196 -25.26 -14.77 4.02
CA LEU A 196 -25.24 -13.75 2.98
C LEU A 196 -25.72 -14.27 1.62
N ASN A 197 -25.80 -15.59 1.44
CA ASN A 197 -26.36 -16.18 0.22
C ASN A 197 -27.88 -16.17 0.18
N LYS A 198 -28.57 -15.89 1.29
CA LYS A 198 -30.02 -15.72 1.33
C LYS A 198 -30.43 -14.49 0.51
N GLU A 199 -31.40 -14.65 -0.38
CA GLU A 199 -31.85 -13.57 -1.28
C GLU A 199 -32.37 -12.35 -0.51
N GLU A 200 -33.06 -12.56 0.61
CA GLU A 200 -33.56 -11.50 1.49
C GLU A 200 -32.43 -10.61 2.02
N VAL A 201 -31.34 -11.24 2.50
CA VAL A 201 -30.17 -10.55 3.05
C VAL A 201 -29.40 -9.84 1.93
N LYS A 202 -29.28 -10.45 0.75
CA LYS A 202 -28.66 -9.80 -0.41
C LYS A 202 -29.43 -8.55 -0.83
N ALA A 203 -30.76 -8.62 -0.87
CA ALA A 203 -31.62 -7.51 -1.24
C ALA A 203 -31.56 -6.38 -0.21
N GLU A 204 -31.60 -6.72 1.10
CA GLU A 204 -31.55 -5.76 2.19
C GLU A 204 -30.25 -4.93 2.20
N TYR A 205 -29.10 -5.59 1.98
CA TYR A 205 -27.79 -4.94 2.02
C TYR A 205 -27.21 -4.58 0.63
N GLY A 206 -27.97 -4.79 -0.45
CA GLY A 206 -27.55 -4.47 -1.82
C GLY A 206 -26.29 -5.22 -2.29
N LEU A 207 -26.13 -6.47 -1.85
CA LEU A 207 -24.94 -7.28 -2.18
C LEU A 207 -25.08 -7.90 -3.56
N ALA A 208 -24.25 -7.47 -4.51
CA ALA A 208 -24.24 -7.99 -5.88
C ALA A 208 -23.71 -9.44 -6.00
N GLY A 209 -22.99 -9.94 -4.99
CA GLY A 209 -22.37 -11.26 -5.05
C GLY A 209 -22.01 -11.81 -3.67
N THR A 210 -21.61 -13.08 -3.68
CA THR A 210 -21.19 -13.79 -2.48
C THR A 210 -19.82 -13.31 -2.01
N VAL A 211 -19.66 -13.18 -0.69
CA VAL A 211 -18.39 -12.79 -0.08
C VAL A 211 -17.41 -13.96 -0.13
N SER A 212 -16.14 -13.68 -0.47
CA SER A 212 -15.10 -14.71 -0.53
C SER A 212 -14.78 -15.30 0.86
N PRO A 213 -14.36 -16.57 0.96
CA PRO A 213 -13.95 -17.18 2.24
C PRO A 213 -12.89 -16.39 3.00
N ALA A 214 -11.95 -15.77 2.28
CA ALA A 214 -10.93 -14.92 2.89
C ALA A 214 -11.52 -13.67 3.57
N THR A 215 -12.53 -13.06 2.95
CA THR A 215 -13.23 -11.90 3.50
C THR A 215 -14.07 -12.29 4.71
N SER A 216 -14.79 -13.42 4.65
CA SER A 216 -15.55 -13.94 5.79
C SER A 216 -14.65 -14.23 7.00
N LYS A 217 -13.47 -14.84 6.78
CA LYS A 217 -12.45 -15.03 7.83
C LYS A 217 -11.99 -13.70 8.45
N ARG A 218 -11.75 -12.67 7.64
CA ARG A 218 -11.39 -11.34 8.15
C ARG A 218 -12.52 -10.75 9.02
N TRP A 219 -13.77 -10.89 8.59
CA TRP A 219 -14.92 -10.41 9.36
C TRP A 219 -15.08 -11.13 10.69
N MET A 220 -14.90 -12.45 10.73
CA MET A 220 -14.92 -13.18 12.01
C MET A 220 -13.90 -12.62 13.00
N LYS A 221 -12.69 -12.31 12.54
CA LYS A 221 -11.66 -11.68 13.39
C LYS A 221 -12.08 -10.29 13.86
N THR A 222 -12.64 -9.47 12.98
CA THR A 222 -13.15 -8.13 13.32
C THR A 222 -14.30 -8.18 14.32
N LEU A 223 -15.18 -9.18 14.21
CA LEU A 223 -16.31 -9.41 15.12
C LEU A 223 -15.91 -10.11 16.43
N GLY A 224 -14.64 -10.52 16.58
CA GLY A 224 -14.10 -11.10 17.82
C GLY A 224 -14.25 -12.63 17.94
N TYR A 225 -14.63 -13.34 16.89
CA TYR A 225 -14.76 -14.79 16.90
C TYR A 225 -13.41 -15.49 16.71
N ARG A 226 -13.28 -16.67 17.32
CA ARG A 226 -12.22 -17.66 17.07
C ARG A 226 -12.87 -18.89 16.45
N TRP A 227 -12.31 -19.37 15.35
CA TRP A 227 -12.84 -20.48 14.56
C TRP A 227 -11.71 -21.42 14.13
#